data_AF-A0A6S7D773-F1
#
_entry.id   AF-A0A6S7D773-F1
#
_cell.length_a   1.000
_cell.length_b   1.000
_cell.length_c   1.000
_cell.angle_alpha   90.00
_cell.angle_beta   90.00
_cell.angle_gamma   90.00
#
_symmetry.space_group_name_H-M   'P 1'
#
loop_
_entity.id
_entity.type
_entity.pdbx_description
1 polymer ?
#
loop_
_entity_poly.entity_id
_entity_poly.type
_entity_poly.pdbx_seq_one_letter_code
_entity_poly.pdbx_strand_id
1 'polypeptide(L)'
;MHHFPSLDNIPVAVVEHVRAAANIGPAVRFGYDTQASPTLFRHYAEVREHLGVKPYYGTDAGTIATRSAHTAALSMDQPVDIINATIDELIAQDIELPAFSTLDRTTEQIHAKTRVRLFRRVARRLTDEQKNNLDRLPARDLSSRQTAYNRIKRHARRPSRQHLDLLIDHRSPGSTRSGTSPSRSPASRHQSCAHWPCRRWHSTRPPSGKTLAALGTQKMFVAGIAAPVATVHRE
;
A
#
# COMPACT_ATOMS: atom_id res chain seq x y z
N MET A 1 -10.20 -24.82 4.18
CA MET A 1 -11.12 -23.89 3.47
C MET A 1 -12.20 -23.49 4.45
N HIS A 2 -12.78 -22.29 4.28
CA HIS A 2 -13.77 -21.63 5.16
C HIS A 2 -13.10 -20.92 6.35
N HIS A 3 -13.20 -19.58 6.44
CA HIS A 3 -12.83 -18.87 7.68
C HIS A 3 -14.00 -18.87 8.68
N PHE A 4 -14.74 -19.98 8.71
CA PHE A 4 -15.55 -20.32 9.86
C PHE A 4 -14.63 -21.09 10.82
N PRO A 5 -14.51 -20.68 12.09
CA PRO A 5 -13.68 -21.40 13.05
C PRO A 5 -14.21 -22.83 13.20
N SER A 6 -13.30 -23.79 13.47
CA SER A 6 -13.73 -25.12 13.91
C SER A 6 -14.64 -24.96 15.12
N LEU A 7 -15.68 -25.79 15.22
CA LEU A 7 -16.60 -25.78 16.34
C LEU A 7 -15.87 -25.96 17.69
N ASP A 8 -14.77 -26.72 17.69
CA ASP A 8 -13.91 -26.96 18.85
C ASP A 8 -13.16 -25.71 19.32
N ASN A 9 -12.93 -24.74 18.41
CA ASN A 9 -12.23 -23.50 18.72
C ASN A 9 -13.18 -22.42 19.26
N ILE A 10 -14.49 -22.68 19.32
CA ILE A 10 -15.48 -21.72 19.79
C ILE A 10 -15.56 -21.81 21.31
N PRO A 11 -15.26 -20.74 22.06
CA PRO A 11 -15.33 -20.78 23.51
C PRO A 11 -16.74 -21.04 24.02
N VAL A 12 -16.88 -21.91 25.02
CA VAL A 12 -18.17 -22.25 25.65
C VAL A 12 -18.92 -21.00 26.13
N ALA A 13 -18.19 -19.98 26.61
CA ALA A 13 -18.77 -18.70 27.02
C ALA A 13 -19.55 -17.99 25.90
N VAL A 14 -19.09 -18.08 24.65
CA VAL A 14 -19.78 -17.51 23.48
C VAL A 14 -21.05 -18.30 23.19
N VAL A 15 -20.96 -19.63 23.27
CA VAL A 15 -22.12 -20.53 23.06
C VAL A 15 -23.22 -20.24 24.08
N GLU A 16 -22.87 -20.14 25.37
CA GLU A 16 -23.84 -19.84 26.43
C GLU A 16 -24.43 -18.45 26.30
N HIS A 17 -23.62 -17.45 25.94
CA HIS A 17 -24.11 -16.10 25.69
C HIS A 17 -25.16 -16.07 24.56
N VAL A 18 -24.89 -16.74 23.44
CA VAL A 18 -25.83 -16.82 22.31
C VAL A 18 -27.08 -17.60 22.69
N ARG A 19 -26.97 -18.68 23.47
CA ARG A 19 -28.14 -19.42 23.98
C ARG A 19 -29.04 -18.56 24.83
N ALA A 20 -28.47 -17.81 25.77
CA ALA A 20 -29.20 -16.90 26.63
C ALA A 20 -29.91 -15.81 25.80
N ALA A 21 -29.20 -15.21 24.83
CA ALA A 21 -29.76 -14.17 23.96
C ALA A 21 -30.87 -14.70 23.03
N ALA A 22 -30.75 -15.92 22.54
CA ALA A 22 -31.71 -16.56 21.64
C ALA A 22 -32.79 -17.37 22.38
N ASN A 23 -32.80 -17.36 23.71
CA ASN A 23 -33.72 -18.15 24.55
C ASN A 23 -33.72 -19.67 24.23
N ILE A 24 -32.54 -20.22 23.96
CA ILE A 24 -32.36 -21.64 23.62
C ILE A 24 -32.06 -22.43 24.89
N GLY A 25 -32.88 -23.45 25.18
CA GLY A 25 -32.70 -24.31 26.35
C GLY A 25 -31.41 -25.16 26.32
N PRO A 26 -30.93 -25.61 27.49
CA PRO A 26 -29.68 -26.37 27.61
C PRO A 26 -29.71 -27.75 26.96
N ALA A 27 -30.92 -28.29 26.69
CA ALA A 27 -31.10 -29.60 26.06
C ALA A 27 -30.68 -29.63 24.58
N VAL A 28 -30.67 -28.49 23.89
CA VAL A 28 -30.22 -28.41 22.50
C VAL A 28 -28.71 -28.55 22.48
N ARG A 29 -28.12 -29.48 21.73
CA ARG A 29 -26.65 -29.59 21.64
C ARG A 29 -26.08 -28.52 20.72
N PHE A 30 -24.94 -27.94 21.10
CA PHE A 30 -24.18 -27.07 20.22
C PHE A 30 -23.31 -27.92 19.29
N GLY A 31 -23.36 -27.64 18.00
CA GLY A 31 -22.59 -28.33 16.98
C GLY A 31 -23.46 -28.96 15.91
N TYR A 32 -22.79 -29.59 14.95
CA TYR A 32 -23.42 -30.26 13.81
C TYR A 32 -23.09 -31.74 13.86
N ASP A 33 -24.05 -32.60 13.50
CA ASP A 33 -23.74 -33.99 13.20
C ASP A 33 -23.09 -34.07 11.81
N THR A 34 -21.76 -33.95 11.80
CA THR A 34 -20.95 -33.96 10.57
C THR A 34 -20.91 -35.33 9.88
N GLN A 35 -21.32 -36.40 10.57
CA GLN A 35 -21.39 -37.76 9.99
C GLN A 35 -22.73 -38.00 9.28
N ALA A 36 -23.80 -37.37 9.76
CA ALA A 36 -25.15 -37.65 9.28
C ALA A 36 -25.67 -36.67 8.20
N SER A 37 -25.18 -35.42 8.10
CA SER A 37 -25.82 -34.45 7.20
C SER A 37 -24.94 -33.26 6.76
N PRO A 38 -25.06 -32.80 5.49
CA PRO A 38 -24.40 -31.58 4.97
C PRO A 38 -25.00 -30.26 5.50
N THR A 39 -25.73 -30.29 6.61
CA THR A 39 -26.44 -29.14 7.20
C THR A 39 -25.49 -27.98 7.53
N LEU A 40 -24.25 -28.28 7.93
CA LEU A 40 -23.22 -27.25 8.18
C LEU A 40 -22.98 -26.35 6.97
N PHE A 41 -22.82 -26.94 5.78
CA PHE A 41 -22.56 -26.18 4.56
C PHE A 41 -23.79 -25.38 4.10
N ARG A 42 -25.00 -25.86 4.39
CA ARG A 42 -26.25 -25.12 4.13
C ARG A 42 -26.35 -23.88 4.99
N HIS A 43 -26.10 -23.98 6.30
CA HIS A 43 -26.09 -22.82 7.18
C HIS A 43 -24.98 -21.84 6.83
N TYR A 44 -23.81 -22.29 6.36
CA TYR A 44 -22.80 -21.38 5.81
C TYR A 44 -23.28 -20.61 4.57
N ALA A 45 -24.14 -21.20 3.74
CA ALA A 45 -24.73 -20.49 2.60
C ALA A 45 -25.77 -19.47 3.06
N GLU A 46 -26.66 -19.86 3.98
CA GLU A 46 -27.69 -18.97 4.55
C GLU A 46 -27.07 -17.77 5.28
N VAL A 47 -26.00 -17.98 6.06
CA VAL A 47 -25.27 -16.88 6.74
C VAL A 47 -24.66 -15.92 5.71
N ARG A 48 -24.08 -16.43 4.63
CA ARG A 48 -23.52 -15.58 3.56
C ARG A 48 -24.61 -14.76 2.87
N GLU A 49 -25.75 -15.39 2.56
CA GLU A 49 -26.91 -14.73 1.96
C GLU A 49 -27.46 -13.63 2.87
N HIS A 50 -27.61 -13.91 4.17
CA HIS A 50 -28.09 -12.94 5.15
C HIS A 50 -27.14 -11.73 5.30
N LEU A 51 -25.83 -11.97 5.26
CA LEU A 51 -24.82 -10.91 5.35
C LEU A 51 -24.56 -10.22 4.01
N GLY A 52 -25.10 -10.73 2.89
CA GLY A 52 -24.81 -10.22 1.55
C GLY A 52 -23.36 -10.45 1.08
N VAL A 53 -22.64 -11.39 1.70
CA VAL A 53 -21.21 -11.63 1.45
C VAL A 53 -21.01 -12.74 0.42
N LYS A 54 -20.18 -12.48 -0.59
CA LYS A 54 -19.82 -13.44 -1.63
C LYS A 54 -18.68 -14.34 -1.17
N PRO A 55 -18.72 -15.66 -1.44
CA PRO A 55 -17.62 -16.54 -1.12
C PRO A 55 -16.38 -16.21 -1.97
N TYR A 56 -15.19 -16.30 -1.39
CA TYR A 56 -13.93 -16.11 -2.11
C TYR A 56 -13.59 -17.26 -3.07
N TYR A 57 -13.90 -18.49 -2.65
CA TYR A 57 -13.61 -19.70 -3.42
C TYR A 57 -14.82 -20.06 -4.29
N GLY A 58 -14.56 -20.45 -5.54
CA GLY A 58 -15.61 -20.80 -6.50
C GLY A 58 -16.25 -19.60 -7.21
N THR A 59 -15.70 -18.40 -7.02
CA THR A 59 -16.11 -17.16 -7.69
C THR A 59 -14.92 -16.49 -8.39
N ASP A 60 -15.15 -15.34 -9.04
CA ASP A 60 -14.12 -14.49 -9.64
C ASP A 60 -13.33 -13.66 -8.61
N ALA A 61 -13.59 -13.82 -7.31
CA ALA A 61 -12.91 -13.12 -6.22
C ALA A 61 -11.39 -13.25 -6.26
N GLY A 62 -10.86 -14.42 -6.63
CA GLY A 62 -9.41 -14.61 -6.80
C GLY A 62 -8.81 -13.75 -7.92
N THR A 63 -9.57 -13.55 -9.01
CA THR A 63 -9.19 -12.68 -10.12
C THR A 63 -9.26 -11.21 -9.69
N ILE A 64 -10.28 -10.84 -8.93
CA ILE A 64 -10.43 -9.49 -8.36
C ILE A 64 -9.26 -9.18 -7.42
N ALA A 65 -8.92 -10.08 -6.50
CA ALA A 65 -7.78 -9.95 -5.61
C ALA A 65 -6.46 -9.79 -6.40
N THR A 66 -6.25 -10.63 -7.42
CA THR A 66 -5.08 -10.56 -8.29
C THR A 66 -4.98 -9.23 -9.03
N ARG A 67 -6.10 -8.73 -9.57
CA ARG A 67 -6.17 -7.46 -10.29
C ARG A 67 -5.91 -6.28 -9.35
N SER A 68 -6.49 -6.31 -8.15
CA SER A 68 -6.28 -5.28 -7.13
C SER A 68 -4.82 -5.22 -6.72
N ALA A 69 -4.24 -6.36 -6.31
CA ALA A 69 -2.84 -6.48 -5.95
C ALA A 69 -1.91 -6.02 -7.09
N HIS A 70 -2.23 -6.33 -8.35
CA HIS A 70 -1.43 -5.86 -9.48
C HIS A 70 -1.49 -4.35 -9.65
N THR A 71 -2.67 -3.76 -9.51
CA THR A 71 -2.88 -2.31 -9.61
C THR A 71 -2.12 -1.58 -8.49
N ALA A 72 -2.22 -2.09 -7.26
CA ALA A 72 -1.46 -1.57 -6.12
C ALA A 72 0.05 -1.69 -6.35
N ALA A 73 0.54 -2.85 -6.82
CA ALA A 73 1.97 -3.09 -7.09
C ALA A 73 2.58 -2.20 -8.19
N LEU A 74 1.78 -1.51 -8.99
CA LEU A 74 2.27 -0.52 -9.96
C LEU A 74 2.62 0.82 -9.32
N SER A 75 2.08 1.13 -8.15
CA SER A 75 2.24 2.41 -7.46
C SER A 75 2.95 2.28 -6.11
N MET A 76 2.78 1.14 -5.43
CA MET A 76 3.31 0.84 -4.10
C MET A 76 4.43 -0.19 -4.21
N ASP A 77 5.49 -0.01 -3.41
CA ASP A 77 6.64 -0.94 -3.38
C ASP A 77 6.64 -1.84 -2.14
N GLN A 78 5.93 -1.52 -1.07
CA GLN A 78 5.89 -2.38 0.11
C GLN A 78 4.80 -3.45 -0.03
N PRO A 79 5.10 -4.74 0.20
CA PRO A 79 4.11 -5.82 0.15
C PRO A 79 2.91 -5.58 1.08
N VAL A 80 3.15 -4.99 2.26
CA VAL A 80 2.10 -4.70 3.25
C VAL A 80 1.06 -3.72 2.68
N ASP A 81 1.50 -2.69 1.96
CA ASP A 81 0.59 -1.71 1.36
C ASP A 81 -0.25 -2.36 0.25
N ILE A 82 0.34 -3.29 -0.50
CA ILE A 82 -0.35 -4.06 -1.54
C ILE A 82 -1.40 -5.00 -0.93
N ILE A 83 -1.07 -5.67 0.18
CA ILE A 83 -2.02 -6.52 0.91
C ILE A 83 -3.19 -5.69 1.42
N ASN A 84 -2.92 -4.55 2.07
CA ASN A 84 -3.97 -3.67 2.60
C ASN A 84 -4.90 -3.18 1.49
N ALA A 85 -4.35 -2.70 0.37
CA ALA A 85 -5.16 -2.29 -0.78
C ALA A 85 -6.00 -3.44 -1.37
N THR A 86 -5.46 -4.67 -1.35
CA THR A 86 -6.20 -5.85 -1.79
C THR A 86 -7.34 -6.20 -0.85
N ILE A 87 -7.12 -6.11 0.47
CA ILE A 87 -8.14 -6.31 1.50
C ILE A 87 -9.25 -5.27 1.35
N ASP A 88 -8.89 -3.99 1.21
CA ASP A 88 -9.84 -2.89 1.04
C ASP A 88 -10.75 -3.12 -0.18
N GLU A 89 -10.19 -3.58 -1.30
CA GLU A 89 -10.96 -3.90 -2.51
C GLU A 89 -11.90 -5.10 -2.30
N LEU A 90 -11.46 -6.14 -1.59
CA LEU A 90 -12.31 -7.30 -1.30
C LEU A 90 -13.48 -6.91 -0.37
N ILE A 91 -13.22 -6.09 0.63
CA ILE A 91 -14.27 -5.56 1.53
C ILE A 91 -15.24 -4.68 0.75
N ALA A 92 -14.74 -3.80 -0.13
CA ALA A 92 -15.57 -2.91 -0.93
C ALA A 92 -16.53 -3.63 -1.89
N GLN A 93 -16.25 -4.89 -2.23
CA GLN A 93 -17.10 -5.71 -3.10
C GLN A 93 -17.93 -6.76 -2.36
N ASP A 94 -17.95 -6.69 -1.02
CA ASP A 94 -18.60 -7.64 -0.11
C ASP A 94 -18.12 -9.07 -0.32
N ILE A 95 -16.80 -9.27 -0.49
CA ILE A 95 -16.19 -10.58 -0.71
C ILE A 95 -15.59 -11.09 0.60
N GLU A 96 -15.82 -12.37 0.91
CA GLU A 96 -15.22 -13.07 2.05
C GLU A 96 -13.68 -12.95 1.97
N LEU A 97 -13.04 -12.56 3.06
CA LEU A 97 -11.59 -12.47 3.10
C LEU A 97 -10.98 -13.88 3.15
N PRO A 98 -10.07 -14.23 2.22
CA PRO A 98 -9.37 -15.50 2.30
C PRO A 98 -8.37 -15.49 3.45
N ALA A 99 -7.80 -16.66 3.76
CA ALA A 99 -6.74 -16.76 4.75
C ALA A 99 -5.57 -15.82 4.40
N PHE A 100 -4.96 -15.19 5.40
CA PHE A 100 -3.86 -14.25 5.20
C PHE A 100 -2.74 -14.83 4.34
N SER A 101 -2.38 -16.10 4.55
CA SER A 101 -1.37 -16.80 3.74
C SER A 101 -1.70 -16.86 2.24
N THR A 102 -2.98 -16.82 1.87
CA THR A 102 -3.42 -16.76 0.47
C THR A 102 -3.19 -15.37 -0.12
N LEU A 103 -3.52 -14.32 0.63
CA LEU A 103 -3.26 -12.93 0.22
C LEU A 103 -1.77 -12.65 0.12
N ASP A 104 -1.00 -13.11 1.10
CA ASP A 104 0.44 -12.95 1.19
C ASP A 104 1.14 -13.57 -0.04
N ARG A 105 0.87 -14.86 -0.31
CA ARG A 105 1.40 -15.57 -1.49
C ARG A 105 1.01 -14.90 -2.81
N THR A 106 -0.26 -14.50 -2.95
CA THR A 106 -0.76 -13.81 -4.15
C THR A 106 -0.03 -12.50 -4.35
N THR A 107 0.13 -11.73 -3.28
CA THR A 107 0.80 -10.43 -3.28
C THR A 107 2.28 -10.59 -3.62
N GLU A 108 3.00 -11.49 -2.96
CA GLU A 108 4.42 -11.76 -3.24
C GLU A 108 4.66 -12.09 -4.72
N GLN A 109 3.85 -13.00 -5.28
CA GLN A 109 3.96 -13.40 -6.68
C GLN A 109 3.72 -12.23 -7.64
N ILE A 110 2.67 -11.45 -7.40
CA ILE A 110 2.31 -10.32 -8.25
C ILE A 110 3.38 -9.23 -8.15
N HIS A 111 3.79 -8.92 -6.93
CA HIS A 111 4.81 -7.93 -6.65
C HIS A 111 6.14 -8.26 -7.31
N ALA A 112 6.61 -9.51 -7.20
CA ALA A 112 7.82 -9.97 -7.87
C ALA A 112 7.68 -9.86 -9.41
N LYS A 113 6.55 -10.30 -9.97
CA LYS A 113 6.28 -10.20 -11.42
C LYS A 113 6.26 -8.74 -11.89
N THR A 114 5.59 -7.86 -11.18
CA THR A 114 5.47 -6.43 -11.52
C THR A 114 6.82 -5.74 -11.43
N ARG A 115 7.59 -5.97 -10.35
CA ARG A 115 8.94 -5.43 -10.19
C ARG A 115 9.89 -5.87 -11.30
N VAL A 116 9.91 -7.16 -11.63
CA VAL A 116 10.74 -7.68 -12.72
C VAL A 116 10.35 -7.06 -14.07
N ARG A 117 9.05 -6.92 -14.34
CA ARG A 117 8.56 -6.27 -15.58
C ARG A 117 8.95 -4.80 -15.64
N LEU A 118 8.80 -4.07 -14.53
CA LEU A 118 9.16 -2.66 -14.43
C LEU A 118 10.67 -2.48 -14.66
N PHE A 119 11.50 -3.26 -13.96
CA PHE A 119 12.95 -3.21 -14.11
C PHE A 119 13.38 -3.50 -15.55
N ARG A 120 12.84 -4.57 -16.17
CA ARG A 120 13.14 -4.88 -17.59
C ARG A 120 12.69 -3.78 -18.54
N ARG A 121 11.56 -3.12 -18.27
CA ARG A 121 11.09 -1.99 -19.09
C ARG A 121 12.05 -0.80 -18.99
N VAL A 122 12.55 -0.48 -17.80
CA VAL A 122 13.54 0.58 -17.59
C VAL A 122 14.87 0.19 -18.24
N ALA A 123 15.37 -1.01 -17.99
CA ALA A 123 16.65 -1.49 -18.52
C ALA A 123 16.71 -1.48 -20.06
N ARG A 124 15.60 -1.79 -20.75
CA ARG A 124 15.52 -1.72 -22.21
C ARG A 124 15.57 -0.31 -22.79
N ARG A 125 15.25 0.71 -21.99
CA ARG A 125 15.28 2.12 -22.42
C ARG A 125 16.65 2.78 -22.20
N LEU A 126 17.55 2.11 -21.48
CA LEU A 126 18.89 2.61 -21.18
C LEU A 126 19.87 2.19 -22.28
N THR A 127 20.74 3.12 -22.68
CA THR A 127 21.90 2.81 -23.53
C THR A 127 22.95 2.04 -22.74
N ASP A 128 23.85 1.34 -23.42
CA ASP A 128 24.91 0.56 -22.75
C ASP A 128 25.89 1.45 -21.98
N GLU A 129 26.13 2.68 -22.45
CA GLU A 129 26.87 3.69 -21.69
C GLU A 129 26.17 4.05 -20.37
N GLN A 130 24.85 4.27 -20.41
CA GLN A 130 24.07 4.58 -19.21
C GLN A 130 24.06 3.42 -18.22
N LYS A 131 23.95 2.17 -18.70
CA LYS A 131 24.05 0.96 -17.86
C LYS A 131 25.43 0.87 -17.19
N ASN A 132 26.50 1.02 -17.96
CA ASN A 132 27.87 1.01 -17.44
C ASN A 132 28.09 2.13 -16.39
N ASN A 133 27.52 3.31 -16.61
CA ASN A 133 27.59 4.40 -15.64
C ASN A 133 26.82 4.07 -14.35
N LEU A 134 25.63 3.46 -14.45
CA LEU A 134 24.86 2.99 -13.29
C LEU A 134 25.58 1.89 -12.51
N ASP A 135 26.21 0.93 -13.21
CA ASP A 135 26.96 -0.18 -12.60
C ASP A 135 28.22 0.30 -11.85
N ARG A 136 28.78 1.44 -12.27
CA ARG A 136 29.91 2.10 -11.59
C ARG A 136 29.49 2.88 -10.34
N LEU A 137 28.22 3.27 -10.19
CA LEU A 137 27.75 4.03 -9.02
C LEU A 137 27.96 3.33 -7.66
N PRO A 138 27.70 2.02 -7.51
CA PRO A 138 27.95 1.30 -6.27
C PRO A 138 29.41 0.88 -6.08
N ALA A 139 30.26 0.99 -7.09
CA ALA A 139 31.68 0.65 -6.98
C ALA A 139 32.36 1.57 -5.95
N ARG A 140 33.10 0.98 -5.01
CA ARG A 140 33.92 1.72 -4.06
C ARG A 140 35.27 2.02 -4.70
N ASP A 141 35.57 3.30 -4.84
CA ASP A 141 36.94 3.73 -5.09
C ASP A 141 37.71 3.63 -3.77
N LEU A 142 38.81 2.87 -3.73
CA LEU A 142 39.67 2.68 -2.55
C LEU A 142 40.20 4.00 -2.00
N SER A 143 40.29 5.03 -2.84
CA SER A 143 40.71 6.39 -2.47
C SER A 143 39.61 7.21 -1.78
N SER A 144 38.34 6.77 -1.83
CA SER A 144 37.21 7.52 -1.28
C SER A 144 36.38 6.68 -0.29
N ARG A 145 36.07 7.24 0.88
CA ARG A 145 35.21 6.58 1.88
C ARG A 145 33.74 6.43 1.45
N GLN A 146 33.32 7.02 0.33
CA GLN A 146 31.92 7.05 -0.11
C GLN A 146 31.79 6.79 -1.60
N THR A 147 30.86 5.92 -2.00
CA THR A 147 30.53 5.67 -3.40
C THR A 147 29.85 6.88 -4.06
N ALA A 148 29.92 6.96 -5.39
CA ALA A 148 29.17 7.97 -6.16
C ALA A 148 27.66 7.88 -5.89
N TYR A 149 27.13 6.67 -5.69
CA TYR A 149 25.75 6.44 -5.25
C TYR A 149 25.42 7.13 -3.92
N ASN A 150 26.29 7.03 -2.92
CA ASN A 150 26.08 7.68 -1.62
C ASN A 150 26.10 9.21 -1.74
N ARG A 151 26.83 9.76 -2.71
CA ARG A 151 26.83 11.19 -3.00
C ARG A 151 25.48 11.66 -3.56
N ILE A 152 24.89 10.88 -4.47
CA ILE A 152 23.58 11.16 -5.08
C ILE A 152 22.44 11.02 -4.05
N LYS A 153 22.56 10.05 -3.14
CA LYS A 153 21.53 9.79 -2.11
C LYS A 153 21.59 10.78 -0.94
N ARG A 154 22.49 11.76 -0.94
CA ARG A 154 22.56 12.77 0.14
C ARG A 154 21.28 13.59 0.15
N HIS A 155 20.52 13.47 1.24
CA HIS A 155 19.36 14.32 1.49
C HIS A 155 19.79 15.78 1.70
N ALA A 156 18.92 16.71 1.28
CA ALA A 156 19.05 18.11 1.64
C ALA A 156 19.06 18.26 3.16
N ARG A 157 20.13 18.86 3.69
CA ARG A 157 20.20 19.20 5.12
C ARG A 157 19.24 20.36 5.43
N ARG A 158 18.95 20.59 6.72
CA ARG A 158 18.12 21.71 7.18
C ARG A 158 18.53 23.02 6.48
N PRO A 159 17.57 23.82 5.98
CA PRO A 159 17.86 25.03 5.24
C PRO A 159 18.57 26.03 6.16
N SER A 160 19.88 26.11 6.00
CA SER A 160 20.78 27.13 6.53
C SER A 160 21.51 27.71 5.33
N ARG A 161 21.90 28.99 5.35
CA ARG A 161 22.58 29.65 4.21
C ARG A 161 23.73 28.80 3.65
N GLN A 162 24.58 28.26 4.53
CA GLN A 162 25.69 27.37 4.14
C GLN A 162 25.24 26.05 3.50
N HIS A 163 24.08 25.50 3.90
CA HIS A 163 23.55 24.27 3.31
C HIS A 163 22.82 24.50 1.99
N LEU A 164 22.31 25.71 1.76
CA LEU A 164 21.71 26.09 0.49
C LEU A 164 22.78 26.23 -0.61
N ASP A 165 23.92 26.83 -0.31
CA ASP A 165 25.05 26.93 -1.25
C ASP A 165 25.56 25.52 -1.65
N LEU A 166 25.73 24.63 -0.66
CA LEU A 166 26.10 23.22 -0.91
C LEU A 166 25.05 22.43 -1.71
N LEU A 167 23.77 22.78 -1.61
CA LEU A 167 22.69 22.17 -2.39
C LEU A 167 22.69 22.64 -3.85
N ILE A 168 23.02 23.91 -4.08
CA ILE A 168 23.13 24.49 -5.42
C ILE A 168 24.32 23.86 -6.17
N ASP A 169 25.50 23.77 -5.53
CA ASP A 169 26.67 23.12 -6.11
C ASP A 169 26.44 21.64 -6.42
N HIS A 170 25.66 20.94 -5.59
CA HIS A 170 25.34 19.54 -5.83
C HIS A 170 24.41 19.32 -7.03
N ARG A 171 23.56 20.29 -7.38
CA ARG A 171 22.64 20.21 -8.53
C ARG A 171 23.21 20.75 -9.84
N SER A 172 24.28 21.53 -9.77
CA SER A 172 24.95 22.12 -10.94
C SER A 172 26.46 21.86 -10.87
N PRO A 173 26.93 20.63 -11.20
CA PRO A 173 28.35 20.35 -11.26
C PRO A 173 28.94 21.03 -12.51
N GLY A 174 29.26 22.32 -12.41
CA GLY A 174 29.81 23.08 -13.54
C GLY A 174 29.94 24.59 -13.40
N SER A 175 29.34 25.26 -12.40
CA SER A 175 29.59 26.70 -12.21
C SER A 175 30.79 26.91 -11.27
N THR A 176 32.00 26.80 -11.81
CA THR A 176 33.18 27.42 -11.19
C THR A 176 32.92 28.92 -11.11
N ARG A 177 32.48 29.39 -9.94
CA ARG A 177 32.39 30.82 -9.67
C ARG A 177 33.76 31.31 -9.23
N SER A 178 34.60 31.61 -10.23
CA SER A 178 35.66 32.59 -10.06
C SER A 178 35.03 33.93 -9.66
N GLY A 179 35.64 34.63 -8.70
CA GLY A 179 35.34 36.04 -8.45
C GLY A 179 34.87 36.36 -7.04
N THR A 180 35.87 36.76 -6.24
CA THR A 180 35.82 37.94 -5.35
C THR A 180 34.82 37.95 -4.19
N SER A 181 35.35 37.71 -2.99
CA SER A 181 34.79 38.26 -1.74
C SER A 181 34.90 39.79 -1.73
N PRO A 182 33.85 40.50 -1.30
CA PRO A 182 34.03 41.76 -0.59
C PRO A 182 33.68 41.61 0.89
N SER A 183 34.52 42.28 1.67
CA SER A 183 34.49 42.54 3.11
C SER A 183 33.12 42.68 3.77
N ARG A 184 33.01 42.09 4.97
CA ARG A 184 32.03 42.43 6.00
C ARG A 184 32.18 43.87 6.47
N SER A 185 31.06 44.59 6.64
CA SER A 185 30.78 45.47 7.78
C SER A 185 29.30 45.94 7.77
N PRO A 186 28.76 46.43 8.91
CA PRO A 186 27.48 45.92 9.43
C PRO A 186 26.28 46.88 9.32
N ALA A 187 25.10 46.25 9.44
CA ALA A 187 23.85 46.76 10.02
C ALA A 187 23.23 48.07 9.49
N SER A 188 22.10 47.93 8.79
CA SER A 188 20.92 48.74 9.09
C SER A 188 19.63 47.94 8.82
N ARG A 189 18.66 48.13 9.73
CA ARG A 189 17.28 47.66 9.62
C ARG A 189 16.63 48.30 8.39
N HIS A 190 15.72 47.59 7.72
CA HIS A 190 14.29 47.93 7.68
C HIS A 190 13.48 46.87 6.92
N GLN A 191 12.44 46.40 7.61
CA GLN A 191 11.08 46.14 7.15
C GLN A 191 10.78 45.30 5.90
N SER A 192 10.09 44.19 6.21
CA SER A 192 8.79 43.80 5.65
C SER A 192 8.69 43.46 4.16
N CYS A 193 8.39 42.19 3.88
CA CYS A 193 7.14 41.87 3.19
C CYS A 193 6.71 40.44 3.54
N ALA A 194 5.56 40.36 4.21
CA ALA A 194 4.78 39.14 4.38
C ALA A 194 4.24 38.69 3.02
N HIS A 195 4.12 37.38 2.81
CA HIS A 195 2.86 36.67 2.54
C HIS A 195 3.17 35.24 2.07
N TRP A 196 2.23 34.34 2.32
CA TRP A 196 2.19 32.89 2.10
C TRP A 196 2.50 31.99 3.32
N PRO A 197 1.47 31.29 3.86
CA PRO A 197 1.61 30.46 5.05
C PRO A 197 2.11 29.05 4.69
N CYS A 198 3.28 28.67 5.21
CA CYS A 198 3.64 27.26 5.33
C CYS A 198 2.78 26.63 6.44
N ARG A 199 1.79 25.81 6.07
CA ARG A 199 1.20 24.83 7.01
C ARG A 199 2.28 23.81 7.38
N ARG A 200 2.74 23.98 8.61
CA ARG A 200 3.57 23.10 9.42
C ARG A 200 2.84 21.78 9.65
N TRP A 201 3.18 20.74 8.88
CA TRP A 201 2.81 19.37 9.22
C TRP A 201 3.71 18.91 10.38
N HIS A 202 3.19 19.01 11.61
CA HIS A 202 3.73 18.28 12.74
C HIS A 202 3.23 16.82 12.64
N SER A 203 4.13 15.89 12.32
CA SER A 203 3.89 14.46 12.51
C SER A 203 4.03 14.14 14.00
N THR A 204 3.00 14.40 14.80
CA THR A 204 2.84 13.73 16.10
C THR A 204 2.30 12.33 15.85
N ARG A 205 3.12 11.31 16.12
CA ARG A 205 2.66 9.92 16.27
C ARG A 205 1.54 9.87 17.32
N PRO A 206 0.41 9.20 17.08
CA PRO A 206 -0.47 8.80 18.17
C PRO A 206 -0.04 7.44 18.74
N PRO A 207 -0.18 7.22 20.07
CA PRO A 207 0.00 5.92 20.67
C PRO A 207 -1.25 5.05 20.47
N SER A 208 -1.03 3.74 20.59
CA SER A 208 -1.99 2.64 20.56
C SER A 208 -3.19 2.81 21.50
N GLY A 209 -4.39 2.50 21.02
CA GLY A 209 -5.48 1.97 21.86
C GLY A 209 -6.88 2.57 21.66
N LYS A 210 -7.77 1.72 21.13
CA LYS A 210 -9.23 1.61 21.38
C LYS A 210 -10.23 2.58 20.71
N THR A 211 -11.23 1.94 20.09
CA THR A 211 -12.67 2.28 19.90
C THR A 211 -13.14 2.98 18.62
N LEU A 212 -14.19 2.36 18.06
CA LEU A 212 -15.03 2.68 16.90
C LEU A 212 -15.69 4.07 16.95
N ALA A 213 -15.90 4.69 15.78
CA ALA A 213 -17.22 4.97 15.18
C ALA A 213 -17.24 6.20 14.25
N ALA A 214 -17.97 6.04 13.14
CA ALA A 214 -18.80 7.03 12.46
C ALA A 214 -18.19 8.09 11.50
N LEU A 215 -18.58 7.90 10.22
CA LEU A 215 -19.17 8.86 9.27
C LEU A 215 -18.30 9.94 8.59
N GLY A 216 -18.40 9.97 7.25
CA GLY A 216 -18.57 11.24 6.52
C GLY A 216 -17.59 11.55 5.38
N THR A 217 -17.85 10.97 4.21
CA THR A 217 -17.96 11.65 2.89
C THR A 217 -16.96 12.75 2.49
N GLN A 218 -16.13 12.50 1.44
CA GLN A 218 -15.97 13.39 0.26
C GLN A 218 -15.07 12.73 -0.81
N LYS A 219 -15.62 12.20 -1.92
CA LYS A 219 -15.91 12.83 -3.23
C LYS A 219 -14.73 13.51 -3.96
N MET A 220 -14.34 12.85 -5.06
CA MET A 220 -14.14 13.34 -6.44
C MET A 220 -12.78 13.89 -6.93
N PHE A 221 -12.55 13.53 -8.21
CA PHE A 221 -11.73 14.09 -9.30
C PHE A 221 -10.26 13.60 -9.47
N VAL A 222 -9.76 13.14 -10.63
CA VAL A 222 -10.32 12.76 -11.96
C VAL A 222 -9.21 12.13 -12.85
N ALA A 223 -9.65 11.51 -13.95
CA ALA A 223 -8.96 11.18 -15.23
C ALA A 223 -8.35 9.78 -15.34
N GLY A 224 -8.65 8.95 -16.35
CA GLY A 224 -9.39 9.13 -17.60
C GLY A 224 -8.63 8.41 -18.73
N ILE A 225 -9.11 7.25 -19.19
CA ILE A 225 -8.67 6.62 -20.46
C ILE A 225 -9.87 5.95 -21.13
N ALA A 226 -10.01 6.25 -22.41
CA ALA A 226 -11.11 5.95 -23.33
C ALA A 226 -11.14 4.49 -23.84
N ALA A 227 -12.33 4.02 -24.22
CA ALA A 227 -12.55 2.96 -25.21
C ALA A 227 -13.96 3.08 -25.84
N PRO A 228 -14.10 2.92 -27.17
CA PRO A 228 -15.27 2.31 -27.79
C PRO A 228 -14.85 1.02 -28.53
N VAL A 229 -15.27 -0.17 -28.09
CA VAL A 229 -16.47 -0.92 -28.51
C VAL A 229 -16.55 -1.12 -30.04
N ALA A 230 -16.13 -2.30 -30.48
CA ALA A 230 -16.39 -2.85 -31.80
C ALA A 230 -17.80 -3.47 -31.83
N THR A 231 -18.60 -3.10 -32.83
CA THR A 231 -19.94 -3.64 -33.08
C THR A 231 -19.83 -4.81 -34.04
N VAL A 232 -20.35 -5.97 -33.63
CA VAL A 232 -20.60 -7.16 -34.44
C VAL A 232 -21.90 -6.92 -35.21
N HIS A 233 -21.89 -7.06 -36.53
CA HIS A 233 -23.11 -7.30 -37.31
C HIS A 233 -22.96 -8.61 -38.09
N ARG A 234 -23.94 -9.49 -37.87
CA ARG A 234 -24.30 -10.66 -38.67
C ARG A 234 -24.61 -10.26 -40.11
N GLU A 235 -24.22 -11.11 -41.05
CA GLU A 235 -25.13 -11.81 -41.98
C GLU A 235 -24.67 -13.27 -42.08
#